data_AF-A0A2H6NF97-F1
#
_entry.id   AF-A0A2H6NF97-F1
#
_cell.length_a   1.000
_cell.length_b   1.000
_cell.length_c   1.000
_cell.angle_alpha   90.00
_cell.angle_beta   90.00
_cell.angle_gamma   90.00
#
_symmetry.space_group_name_H-M   'P 1'
#
loop_
_entity.id
_entity.type
_entity.pdbx_description
1 polymer ?
#
loop_
_entity_poly.entity_id
_entity_poly.type
_entity_poly.pdbx_seq_one_letter_code
_entity_poly.pdbx_strand_id
1 'polypeptide(L)'
;EEERLRREEEERRRIEEEKFRMEQQKQQIMAALNSQTAVQFQQYAAQQYPGNYEQQQILIRQLQEQHYQQYMQQLYQVQLAQQQAALQKQQEAAATALVTSVSKANSATAGEISSVNGQASVHSGGPEKDPEIDALEEALENGPKE
;
A
#
# COMPACT_ATOMS: atom_id res chain seq x y z
N GLU A 1 -34.49 -3.87 -20.82
CA GLU A 1 -33.60 -2.95 -21.55
C GLU A 1 -33.06 -1.86 -20.62
N GLU A 2 -33.93 -1.19 -19.85
CA GLU A 2 -33.57 -0.27 -18.75
C GLU A 2 -32.52 -0.81 -17.78
N GLU A 3 -32.63 -2.06 -17.34
CA GLU A 3 -31.70 -2.63 -16.36
C GLU A 3 -30.28 -2.81 -16.92
N ARG A 4 -30.15 -3.01 -18.24
CA ARG A 4 -28.84 -3.05 -18.91
C ARG A 4 -28.24 -1.65 -19.03
N LEU A 5 -29.07 -0.66 -19.34
CA LEU A 5 -28.67 0.74 -19.46
C LEU A 5 -28.15 1.28 -18.10
N ARG A 6 -28.85 0.95 -17.01
CA ARG A 6 -28.47 1.34 -15.65
C ARG A 6 -27.13 0.73 -15.21
N ARG A 7 -26.86 -0.53 -15.54
CA ARG A 7 -25.57 -1.18 -15.25
C ARG A 7 -24.42 -0.56 -16.04
N GLU A 8 -24.64 -0.23 -17.31
CA GLU A 8 -23.64 0.44 -18.15
C GLU A 8 -23.31 1.85 -17.65
N GLU A 9 -24.32 2.60 -17.19
CA GLU A 9 -24.13 3.92 -16.59
C GLU A 9 -23.36 3.86 -15.27
N GLU A 10 -23.68 2.90 -14.40
CA GLU A 10 -22.92 2.67 -13.15
C GLU A 10 -21.48 2.26 -13.43
N GLU A 11 -21.23 1.43 -14.45
CA GLU A 11 -19.87 1.05 -14.86
C GLU A 11 -19.10 2.25 -15.42
N ARG A 12 -19.72 3.06 -16.28
CA ARG A 12 -19.14 4.31 -16.78
C ARG A 12 -18.78 5.26 -15.65
N ARG A 13 -19.67 5.41 -14.67
CA ARG A 13 -19.44 6.25 -13.50
C ARG A 13 -18.26 5.74 -12.66
N ARG A 14 -18.14 4.43 -12.45
CA ARG A 14 -16.99 3.83 -11.74
C ARG A 14 -15.67 4.08 -12.47
N ILE A 15 -15.64 3.90 -13.80
CA ILE A 15 -14.44 4.14 -14.61
C ILE A 15 -14.02 5.62 -14.53
N GLU A 16 -14.98 6.54 -14.55
CA GLU A 16 -14.72 7.97 -14.47
C GLU A 16 -14.21 8.38 -13.08
N GLU A 17 -14.80 7.84 -12.01
CA GLU A 17 -14.33 8.03 -10.63
C GLU A 17 -12.89 7.50 -10.45
N GLU A 18 -12.55 6.34 -11.02
CA GLU A 18 -11.19 5.80 -10.98
C GLU A 18 -10.20 6.67 -11.76
N LYS A 19 -10.56 7.12 -12.97
CA LYS A 19 -9.74 8.05 -13.76
C LYS A 19 -9.50 9.35 -13.02
N PHE A 20 -10.54 9.92 -12.41
CA PHE A 20 -10.43 11.15 -11.64
C PHE A 20 -9.47 10.97 -10.45
N ARG A 21 -9.58 9.85 -9.72
CA ARG A 21 -8.68 9.54 -8.62
C ARG A 21 -7.22 9.42 -9.08
N MET A 22 -6.97 8.75 -10.20
CA MET A 22 -5.62 8.62 -10.76
C MET A 22 -5.05 9.97 -11.19
N GLU A 23 -5.85 10.83 -11.83
CA GLU A 23 -5.38 12.16 -12.22
C GLU A 23 -5.08 13.04 -10.99
N GLN A 24 -5.89 12.97 -9.93
CA GLN A 24 -5.58 13.66 -8.67
C GLN A 24 -4.25 13.18 -8.09
N GLN A 25 -4.00 11.87 -8.05
CA GLN A 25 -2.74 11.32 -7.55
C GLN A 25 -1.55 11.84 -8.36
N LYS A 26 -1.67 11.86 -9.69
CA LYS A 26 -0.65 12.43 -10.58
C LYS A 26 -0.40 13.91 -10.28
N GLN A 27 -1.44 14.71 -10.08
CA GLN A 27 -1.28 16.12 -9.71
C GLN A 27 -0.58 16.29 -8.36
N GLN A 28 -0.93 15.47 -7.37
CA GLN A 28 -0.26 15.49 -6.06
C GLN A 28 1.23 15.14 -6.17
N ILE A 29 1.57 14.13 -6.98
CA ILE A 29 2.97 13.76 -7.26
C ILE A 29 3.71 14.94 -7.91
N MET A 30 3.13 15.56 -8.94
CA MET A 30 3.74 16.72 -9.60
C MET A 30 3.94 17.89 -8.63
N ALA A 31 2.94 18.20 -7.81
CA ALA A 31 3.01 19.28 -6.84
C ALA A 31 4.11 19.02 -5.79
N ALA A 32 4.16 17.81 -5.23
CA ALA A 32 5.17 17.43 -4.24
C ALA A 32 6.59 17.46 -4.82
N LEU A 33 6.79 16.94 -6.03
CA LEU A 33 8.08 17.00 -6.72
C LEU A 33 8.51 18.43 -6.99
N ASN A 34 7.58 19.28 -7.45
CA ASN A 34 7.85 20.68 -7.70
C ASN A 34 8.22 21.42 -6.40
N SER A 35 7.48 21.21 -5.31
CA SER A 35 7.83 21.78 -4.01
C SER A 35 9.23 21.37 -3.55
N GLN A 36 9.67 20.15 -3.86
CA GLN A 36 11.01 19.66 -3.50
C GLN A 36 12.13 20.32 -4.33
N THR A 37 11.89 20.60 -5.61
CA THR A 37 12.95 21.06 -6.53
C THR A 37 12.82 22.49 -7.00
N ALA A 38 11.74 23.21 -6.68
CA ALA A 38 11.44 24.55 -7.16
C ALA A 38 12.63 25.50 -6.98
N VAL A 39 13.21 25.52 -5.78
CA VAL A 39 14.34 26.39 -5.44
C VAL A 39 15.61 26.03 -6.24
N GLN A 40 15.84 24.74 -6.51
CA GLN A 40 17.01 24.28 -7.29
C GLN A 40 16.85 24.65 -8.77
N PHE A 41 15.66 24.43 -9.33
CA PHE A 41 15.37 24.77 -10.73
C PHE A 41 15.36 26.27 -10.95
N GLN A 42 14.83 27.05 -10.00
CA GLN A 42 14.84 28.50 -10.08
C GLN A 42 16.25 29.06 -10.04
N GLN A 43 17.11 28.55 -9.15
CA GLN A 43 18.53 28.95 -9.10
C GLN A 43 19.25 28.60 -10.41
N TYR A 44 19.09 27.36 -10.89
CA TYR A 44 19.73 26.94 -12.13
C TYR A 44 19.25 27.78 -13.33
N ALA A 45 17.94 28.04 -13.42
CA ALA A 45 17.40 28.87 -14.49
C ALA A 45 17.90 30.32 -14.41
N ALA A 46 17.97 30.91 -13.22
CA ALA A 46 18.50 32.26 -13.02
C ALA A 46 19.99 32.37 -13.40
N GLN A 47 20.77 31.30 -13.23
CA GLN A 47 22.16 31.24 -13.67
C GLN A 47 22.28 31.14 -15.20
N GLN A 48 21.43 30.33 -15.85
CA GLN A 48 21.46 30.15 -17.31
C GLN A 48 20.92 31.37 -18.06
N TYR A 49 19.89 32.02 -17.52
CA TYR A 49 19.21 33.16 -18.15
C TYR A 49 19.04 34.33 -17.17
N PRO A 50 20.13 35.02 -16.78
CA PRO A 50 20.06 36.13 -15.82
C PRO A 50 19.14 37.25 -16.32
N GLY A 51 18.19 37.68 -15.49
CA GLY A 51 17.26 38.78 -15.79
C GLY A 51 16.18 38.48 -16.84
N ASN A 52 16.22 37.31 -17.51
CA ASN A 52 15.20 36.91 -18.47
C ASN A 52 14.20 35.93 -17.85
N TYR A 53 13.15 36.46 -17.21
CA TYR A 53 12.14 35.67 -16.52
C TYR A 53 11.37 34.72 -17.45
N GLU A 54 11.09 35.11 -18.69
CA GLU A 54 10.38 34.27 -19.65
C GLU A 54 11.18 33.01 -19.96
N GLN A 55 12.47 33.17 -20.29
CA GLN A 55 13.34 32.05 -20.60
C GLN A 55 13.60 31.16 -19.37
N GLN A 56 13.67 31.76 -18.17
CA GLN A 56 13.74 31.01 -16.92
C GLN A 56 12.51 30.11 -16.73
N GLN A 57 11.30 30.62 -16.94
CA GLN A 57 10.07 29.83 -16.80
C GLN A 57 9.98 28.70 -17.81
N ILE A 58 10.41 28.94 -19.06
CA ILE A 58 10.49 27.88 -20.09
C ILE A 58 11.44 26.78 -19.63
N LEU A 59 12.64 27.13 -19.14
CA LEU A 59 13.62 26.16 -18.66
C LEU A 59 13.11 25.41 -17.43
N ILE A 60 12.51 26.10 -16.46
CA ILE A 60 11.94 25.47 -15.25
C ILE A 60 10.88 24.43 -15.64
N ARG A 61 10.00 24.75 -16.60
CA ARG A 61 8.98 23.81 -17.08
C ARG A 61 9.61 22.56 -17.70
N GLN A 62 10.65 22.72 -18.52
CA GLN A 62 11.38 21.59 -19.11
C GLN A 62 12.03 20.71 -18.04
N LEU A 63 12.65 21.32 -17.02
CA LEU A 63 13.29 20.59 -15.93
C LEU A 63 12.26 19.83 -15.07
N GLN A 64 11.12 20.45 -14.78
CA GLN A 64 10.02 19.81 -14.07
C GLN A 64 9.47 18.61 -14.85
N GLU A 65 9.31 18.75 -16.17
CA GLU A 65 8.82 17.66 -17.03
C GLU A 65 9.82 16.49 -17.07
N GLN A 66 11.11 16.77 -17.26
CA GLN A 66 12.14 15.73 -17.22
C GLN A 66 12.22 15.04 -15.85
N HIS A 67 12.17 15.84 -14.77
CA HIS A 67 12.22 15.31 -13.41
C HIS A 67 11.03 14.41 -13.10
N TYR A 68 9.82 14.81 -13.53
CA TYR A 68 8.63 13.98 -13.39
C TYR A 68 8.76 12.65 -14.15
N GLN A 69 9.25 12.66 -15.39
CA GLN A 69 9.45 11.45 -16.18
C GLN A 69 10.44 10.50 -15.50
N GLN A 70 11.57 11.02 -15.03
CA GLN A 70 12.57 10.24 -14.29
C GLN A 70 11.99 9.63 -13.01
N TYR A 71 11.25 10.44 -12.24
CA TYR A 71 10.61 9.99 -11.01
C TYR A 71 9.59 8.87 -11.26
N MET A 72 8.71 9.03 -12.25
CA MET A 72 7.69 8.02 -12.56
C MET A 72 8.31 6.70 -12.98
N GLN A 73 9.43 6.73 -13.71
CA GLN A 73 10.16 5.52 -14.07
C GLN A 73 10.79 4.84 -12.85
N GLN A 74 11.36 5.61 -11.92
CA GLN A 74 11.88 5.05 -10.67
C GLN A 74 10.75 4.45 -9.82
N LEU A 75 9.63 5.16 -9.68
CA LEU A 75 8.47 4.70 -8.91
C LEU A 75 7.93 3.38 -9.45
N TYR A 76 7.85 3.23 -10.78
CA TYR A 76 7.42 1.98 -11.41
C TYR A 76 8.35 0.81 -11.07
N GLN A 77 9.67 1.01 -11.13
CA GLN A 77 10.63 -0.03 -10.77
C GLN A 77 10.52 -0.43 -9.30
N VAL A 78 10.35 0.55 -8.40
CA VAL A 78 10.15 0.28 -6.97
C VAL A 78 8.86 -0.51 -6.74
N GLN A 79 7.77 -0.15 -7.42
CA GLN A 79 6.50 -0.87 -7.32
C GLN A 79 6.62 -2.32 -7.81
N LEU A 80 7.33 -2.55 -8.92
CA LEU A 80 7.58 -3.89 -9.44
C LEU A 80 8.41 -4.72 -8.46
N ALA A 81 9.48 -4.15 -7.89
CA ALA A 81 10.31 -4.83 -6.91
C ALA A 81 9.53 -5.17 -5.63
N GLN A 82 8.69 -4.26 -5.14
CA GLN A 82 7.82 -4.52 -3.99
C GLN A 82 6.81 -5.65 -4.26
N GLN A 83 6.23 -5.69 -5.46
CA GLN A 83 5.31 -6.77 -5.84
C GLN A 83 6.02 -8.13 -5.87
N GLN A 84 7.23 -8.20 -6.44
CA GLN A 84 8.02 -9.43 -6.45
C GLN A 84 8.39 -9.88 -5.03
N ALA A 85 8.82 -8.96 -4.17
CA ALA A 85 9.14 -9.25 -2.77
C ALA A 85 7.92 -9.76 -1.99
N ALA A 86 6.73 -9.20 -2.23
CA ALA A 86 5.50 -9.66 -1.60
C ALA A 86 5.15 -11.11 -2.00
N LEU A 87 5.31 -11.46 -3.28
CA LEU A 87 5.08 -12.83 -3.78
C LEU A 87 6.07 -13.83 -3.19
N GLN A 88 7.36 -13.47 -3.13
CA GLN A 88 8.38 -14.33 -2.50
C GLN A 88 8.07 -14.58 -1.01
N LYS A 89 7.72 -13.52 -0.27
CA LYS A 89 7.33 -13.65 1.14
C LYS A 89 6.12 -14.57 1.33
N GLN A 90 5.16 -14.56 0.41
CA GLN A 90 4.01 -15.46 0.44
C GLN A 90 4.43 -16.92 0.18
N GLN A 91 5.34 -17.16 -0.76
CA GLN A 91 5.87 -18.50 -1.03
C GLN A 91 6.69 -19.04 0.15
N GLU A 92 7.52 -18.21 0.79
CA GLU A 92 8.28 -18.59 1.99
C GLU A 92 7.36 -18.90 3.17
N ALA A 93 6.31 -18.11 3.38
CA ALA A 93 5.31 -18.36 4.41
C ALA A 93 4.56 -19.69 4.16
N ALA A 94 4.18 -19.96 2.90
CA ALA A 94 3.52 -21.21 2.52
C ALA A 94 4.46 -22.43 2.67
N ALA A 95 5.73 -22.30 2.26
CA ALA A 95 6.74 -23.34 2.41
C ALA A 95 7.02 -23.65 3.89
N THR A 96 7.15 -22.62 4.73
CA THR A 96 7.33 -22.77 6.19
C THR A 96 6.13 -23.47 6.83
N ALA A 97 4.91 -23.12 6.42
CA ALA A 97 3.69 -23.79 6.89
C ALA A 97 3.66 -25.28 6.50
N LEU A 98 4.11 -25.64 5.28
CA LEU A 98 4.22 -27.03 4.83
C LEU A 98 5.28 -27.84 5.61
N VAL A 99 6.45 -27.25 5.87
CA VAL A 99 7.51 -27.93 6.64
C VAL A 99 7.09 -28.17 8.10
N THR A 100 6.34 -27.23 8.67
CA THR A 100 5.79 -27.35 10.04
C THR A 100 4.70 -28.43 10.12
N SER A 101 3.86 -28.58 9.09
CA SER A 101 2.82 -29.62 9.05
C SER A 101 3.39 -31.03 8.83
N VAL A 102 4.44 -31.18 8.00
CA VAL A 102 5.13 -32.46 7.78
C VAL A 102 5.91 -32.92 9.02
N SER A 103 6.51 -32.00 9.78
CA SER A 103 7.21 -32.32 11.03
C SER A 103 6.26 -32.82 12.14
N LYS A 104 4.99 -32.40 12.10
CA LYS A 104 3.92 -32.91 12.99
C LYS A 104 3.39 -34.28 12.57
N ALA A 105 3.57 -34.68 11.30
CA ALA A 105 3.19 -36.01 10.81
C ALA A 105 4.27 -37.07 11.03
N ASN A 106 5.56 -36.70 11.00
CA ASN A 106 6.68 -37.62 11.26
C ASN A 106 6.95 -37.88 12.76
N SER A 107 6.24 -37.22 13.66
CA SER A 107 6.27 -37.48 15.11
C SER A 107 5.15 -38.44 15.56
N ALA A 108 4.52 -39.19 14.63
CA ALA A 108 3.45 -40.14 14.91
C ALA A 108 3.86 -41.63 14.85
N THR A 109 5.13 -41.98 14.64
CA THR A 109 5.55 -43.40 14.47
C THR A 109 6.76 -43.88 15.27
N ALA A 110 7.23 -43.16 16.29
CA ALA A 110 8.23 -43.72 17.21
C ALA A 110 8.03 -43.22 18.64
N GLY A 111 7.38 -44.04 19.47
CA GLY A 111 7.33 -43.78 20.92
C GLY A 111 6.19 -44.45 21.68
N GLU A 112 5.94 -45.75 21.49
CA GLU A 112 5.19 -46.54 22.47
C GLU A 112 6.21 -47.23 23.41
N ILE A 113 6.34 -46.75 24.66
CA ILE A 113 6.04 -47.49 25.91
C ILE A 113 6.38 -46.66 27.17
N SER A 114 5.38 -46.56 28.08
CA SER A 114 5.44 -46.45 29.56
C SER A 114 6.12 -45.22 30.22
N SER A 115 5.65 -44.58 31.30
CA SER A 115 4.72 -44.96 32.37
C SER A 115 4.33 -43.74 33.23
N VAL A 116 3.05 -43.68 33.63
CA VAL A 116 2.47 -43.35 34.96
C VAL A 116 2.64 -41.98 35.66
N ASN A 117 1.48 -41.52 36.17
CA ASN A 117 1.17 -40.56 37.25
C ASN A 117 1.26 -39.06 36.92
N GLY A 118 0.24 -38.23 37.08
CA GLY A 118 -1.08 -38.41 37.66
C GLY A 118 -1.58 -37.03 38.10
N GLN A 119 -2.71 -36.57 37.57
CA GLN A 119 -3.68 -35.72 38.28
C GLN A 119 -4.87 -35.45 37.36
N ALA A 120 -6.01 -35.98 37.79
CA ALA A 120 -7.31 -35.61 37.28
C ALA A 120 -7.65 -34.19 37.75
N SER A 121 -8.05 -33.33 36.83
CA SER A 121 -9.03 -32.29 37.10
C SER A 121 -9.93 -32.17 35.89
N VAL A 122 -11.05 -32.88 35.95
CA VAL A 122 -12.20 -32.68 35.08
C VAL A 122 -12.94 -31.47 35.61
N HIS A 123 -12.95 -30.36 34.87
CA HIS A 123 -14.14 -29.50 34.83
C HIS A 123 -14.38 -29.02 33.40
N SER A 124 -15.46 -29.57 32.88
CA SER A 124 -16.13 -29.34 31.63
C SER A 124 -16.68 -27.91 31.54
N GLY A 125 -16.78 -27.38 30.32
CA GLY A 125 -17.76 -26.36 29.96
C GLY A 125 -17.16 -25.14 29.26
N GLY A 126 -17.22 -25.14 27.92
CA GLY A 126 -17.54 -23.90 27.20
C GLY A 126 -19.01 -23.50 27.45
N PRO A 127 -19.54 -22.40 26.88
CA PRO A 127 -19.11 -21.83 25.60
C PRO A 127 -19.01 -20.28 25.59
N GLU A 128 -18.60 -19.77 24.42
CA GLU A 128 -19.00 -18.46 23.84
C GLU A 128 -18.68 -17.17 24.60
N LYS A 129 -17.74 -16.40 24.04
CA LYS A 129 -17.86 -14.94 23.95
C LYS A 129 -16.95 -14.40 22.85
N ASP A 130 -17.57 -13.86 21.82
CA ASP A 130 -16.99 -12.90 20.88
C ASP A 130 -16.17 -11.84 21.64
N PRO A 131 -14.93 -11.51 21.22
CA PRO A 131 -14.38 -10.21 21.53
C PRO A 131 -15.04 -9.20 20.58
N GLU A 132 -16.06 -8.52 21.10
CA GLU A 132 -16.57 -7.25 20.59
C GLU A 132 -15.38 -6.32 20.26
N ILE A 133 -15.18 -6.09 18.96
CA ILE A 133 -14.26 -5.06 18.44
C ILE A 133 -15.02 -3.75 18.50
N ASP A 134 -15.24 -3.23 19.70
CA ASP A 134 -16.01 -2.00 19.94
C ASP A 134 -15.23 -1.01 20.82
N ALA A 135 -13.97 -0.77 20.44
CA ALA A 135 -13.09 0.11 21.19
C ALA A 135 -12.09 0.92 20.34
N LEU A 136 -12.42 1.23 19.07
CA LEU A 136 -11.54 2.05 18.23
C LEU A 136 -12.24 3.14 17.40
N GLU A 137 -13.54 3.40 17.56
CA GLU A 137 -14.26 4.43 16.78
C GLU A 137 -14.68 5.68 17.57
N GLU A 138 -13.98 6.03 18.67
CA GLU A 138 -14.29 7.24 19.43
C GLU A 138 -13.02 7.94 19.95
N ALA A 139 -12.14 8.40 19.05
CA ALA A 139 -10.97 9.18 19.48
C ALA A 139 -10.39 10.19 18.46
N LEU A 140 -11.12 10.61 17.42
CA LEU A 140 -10.64 11.66 16.51
C LEU A 140 -11.71 12.73 16.16
N GLU A 141 -12.77 12.85 16.96
CA GLU A 141 -13.53 14.09 17.03
C GLU A 141 -12.86 15.00 18.07
N ASN A 142 -11.88 15.80 17.63
CA ASN A 142 -11.60 17.17 18.14
C ASN A 142 -10.31 17.78 17.55
N GLY A 143 -10.48 18.83 16.73
CA GLY A 143 -9.54 19.96 16.65
C GLY A 143 -9.18 20.43 15.23
N PRO A 144 -8.68 21.67 15.05
CA PRO A 144 -8.99 22.93 15.74
C PRO A 144 -9.84 23.86 14.85
N LYS A 145 -10.59 24.78 15.47
CA LYS A 145 -11.15 25.95 14.77
C LYS A 145 -10.04 26.99 14.61
N GLU A 146 -9.73 27.35 13.37
CA GLU A 146 -9.19 28.67 12.99
C GLU A 146 -9.96 29.19 11.77
#